data_AF-A0A3D2HUI9-F1
#
_entry.id   AF-A0A3D2HUI9-F1
#
_cell.length_a   1.000
_cell.length_b   1.000
_cell.length_c   1.000
_cell.angle_alpha   90.00
_cell.angle_beta   90.00
_cell.angle_gamma   90.00
#
_symmetry.space_group_name_H-M   'P 1'
#
loop_
_entity.id
_entity.type
_entity.pdbx_description
1 polymer ?
#
loop_
_entity_poly.entity_id
_entity_poly.type
_entity_poly.pdbx_seq_one_letter_code
_entity_poly.pdbx_strand_id
1 'polypeptide(L)'
;MTGTINVSTEKLLSASQEFSTQGNTISSLTSEMMNLITSLSSAWEGDAATAYISKFKSLESDIQVMNRMIQEHVNDLQQMANVYSSAEQANADAAASLSSGILS
;
A
#
# COMPACT_ATOMS: atom_id res chain seq x y z
N MET A 1 19.49 -19.81 -5.62
CA MET A 1 18.04 -19.52 -5.78
C MET A 1 17.91 -18.44 -6.84
N THR A 2 17.65 -18.80 -8.09
CA THR A 2 17.27 -17.84 -9.14
C THR A 2 15.75 -17.78 -9.18
N GLY A 3 15.17 -17.04 -8.24
CA GLY A 3 13.76 -16.66 -8.30
C GLY A 3 13.63 -15.53 -9.31
N THR A 4 13.49 -15.87 -10.59
CA THR A 4 13.18 -14.87 -11.62
C THR A 4 11.79 -14.33 -11.35
N ILE A 5 11.69 -13.16 -10.72
CA ILE A 5 10.44 -12.40 -10.73
C ILE A 5 10.24 -11.90 -12.16
N ASN A 6 9.13 -12.28 -12.80
CA ASN A 6 8.74 -11.84 -14.15
C ASN A 6 8.38 -10.33 -14.23
N VAL A 7 8.65 -9.57 -13.17
CA VAL A 7 8.21 -8.20 -12.91
C VAL A 7 9.43 -7.44 -12.40
N SER A 8 9.82 -6.37 -13.09
CA SER A 8 11.01 -5.62 -12.72
C SER A 8 10.82 -4.85 -11.41
N THR A 9 11.91 -4.57 -10.71
CA THR A 9 11.92 -3.79 -9.46
C THR A 9 11.18 -2.46 -9.61
N GLU A 10 11.32 -1.82 -10.77
CA GLU A 10 10.66 -0.55 -11.11
C GLU A 10 9.14 -0.70 -11.19
N LYS A 11 8.64 -1.83 -11.72
CA LYS A 11 7.19 -2.10 -11.77
C LYS A 11 6.61 -2.33 -10.38
N LEU A 12 7.36 -2.99 -9.48
CA LEU A 12 6.95 -3.17 -8.09
C LEU A 12 6.86 -1.83 -7.35
N LEU A 13 7.86 -0.97 -7.53
CA LEU A 13 7.86 0.38 -6.97
C LEU A 13 6.72 1.23 -7.53
N SER A 14 6.51 1.23 -8.85
CA SER A 14 5.41 1.96 -9.49
C SER A 14 4.06 1.52 -8.95
N ALA A 15 3.81 0.20 -8.90
CA ALA A 15 2.58 -0.34 -8.34
C ALA A 15 2.40 0.07 -6.87
N SER A 16 3.46 -0.01 -6.05
CA SER A 16 3.39 0.43 -4.64
C SER A 16 2.99 1.91 -4.52
N GLN A 17 3.49 2.77 -5.41
CA GLN A 17 3.15 4.20 -5.40
C GLN A 17 1.69 4.44 -5.81
N GLU A 18 1.18 3.70 -6.79
CA GLU A 18 -0.22 3.74 -7.21
C GLU A 18 -1.16 3.30 -6.08
N PHE A 19 -0.84 2.17 -5.43
CA PHE A 19 -1.61 1.67 -4.28
C PHE A 19 -1.62 2.68 -3.12
N SER A 20 -0.47 3.28 -2.80
CA SER A 20 -0.39 4.32 -1.75
C SER A 20 -1.26 5.52 -2.07
N THR A 21 -1.23 5.98 -3.33
CA THR A 21 -2.04 7.10 -3.80
C THR A 21 -3.54 6.80 -3.67
N GLN A 22 -3.97 5.63 -4.12
CA GLN A 22 -5.36 5.18 -4.01
C GLN A 22 -5.81 5.02 -2.56
N GLY A 23 -4.95 4.49 -1.68
CA GLY A 23 -5.21 4.41 -0.24
C GLY A 23 -5.45 5.79 0.39
N ASN A 24 -4.66 6.78 0.01
CA ASN A 24 -4.85 8.17 0.44
C ASN A 24 -6.19 8.75 -0.06
N THR A 25 -6.54 8.50 -1.32
CA THR A 25 -7.84 8.92 -1.87
C THR A 25 -9.01 8.30 -1.11
N ILE A 26 -8.95 7.00 -0.81
CA ILE A 26 -9.97 6.29 -0.02
C ILE A 26 -10.11 6.92 1.36
N SER A 27 -8.99 7.23 2.02
CA SER A 27 -9.00 7.86 3.35
C SER A 27 -9.65 9.24 3.33
N SER A 28 -9.33 10.07 2.33
CA SER A 28 -9.90 11.41 2.17
C SER A 28 -11.40 11.35 1.92
N LEU A 29 -11.85 10.52 0.98
CA LEU A 29 -13.28 10.35 0.68
C LEU A 29 -14.05 9.85 1.90
N THR A 30 -13.47 8.94 2.68
CA THR A 30 -14.10 8.44 3.92
C THR A 30 -14.28 9.56 4.94
N SER A 31 -13.26 10.41 5.10
CA SER A 31 -13.32 11.55 6.01
C SER A 31 -14.37 12.57 5.57
N GLU A 32 -14.47 12.83 4.27
CA GLU A 32 -15.52 13.69 3.69
C GLU A 32 -16.92 13.12 3.95
N MET A 33 -17.13 11.82 3.74
CA MET A 33 -18.41 11.16 4.04
C MET A 33 -18.79 11.26 5.52
N MET A 34 -17.83 11.07 6.43
CA MET A 34 -18.06 11.18 7.87
C MET A 34 -18.44 12.61 8.29
N ASN A 35 -17.81 13.62 7.68
CA ASN A 35 -18.16 15.02 7.91
C ASN A 35 -19.59 15.34 7.44
N LEU A 36 -19.98 14.84 6.26
CA LEU A 36 -21.34 15.02 5.74
C LEU A 36 -22.40 14.40 6.66
N ILE A 37 -22.14 13.18 7.14
CA ILE A 37 -23.09 12.45 8.02
C ILE A 37 -23.19 13.10 9.39
N THR A 38 -22.06 13.52 9.94
CA THR A 38 -22.05 14.25 11.22
C THR A 38 -22.83 15.56 11.09
N SER A 39 -22.69 16.27 9.97
CA SER A 39 -23.46 17.49 9.71
C SER A 39 -24.96 17.20 9.62
N LEU A 40 -25.34 16.10 8.95
CA LEU A 40 -26.74 15.69 8.81
C LEU A 40 -27.39 15.31 10.15
N SER A 41 -26.60 14.76 11.08
CA SER A 41 -27.09 14.30 12.39
C SER A 41 -27.72 15.40 13.25
N SER A 42 -27.41 16.67 12.97
CA SER A 42 -28.01 17.81 13.67
C SER A 42 -29.39 18.20 13.15
N ALA A 43 -29.75 17.76 11.94
CA ALA A 43 -31.02 18.09 11.27
C ALA A 43 -31.93 16.86 11.08
N TRP A 44 -31.39 15.64 11.25
CA TRP A 44 -32.11 14.39 11.10
C TRP A 44 -31.99 13.55 12.38
N GLU A 45 -33.05 13.60 13.20
CA GLU A 45 -33.15 12.87 14.47
C GLU A 45 -34.09 11.66 14.36
N GLY A 46 -33.94 10.71 15.29
CA GLY A 46 -34.77 9.51 15.41
C GLY A 46 -34.02 8.20 15.16
N ASP A 47 -34.69 7.08 15.45
CA ASP A 47 -34.07 5.74 15.45
C ASP A 47 -33.43 5.37 14.10
N ALA A 48 -34.03 5.80 12.98
CA ALA A 48 -33.49 5.60 11.64
C ALA A 48 -32.17 6.35 11.42
N ALA A 49 -32.07 7.60 11.89
CA ALA A 49 -30.85 8.40 11.80
C ALA A 49 -29.73 7.79 12.65
N THR A 50 -30.05 7.34 13.87
CA THR A 50 -29.09 6.65 14.75
C THR A 50 -28.56 5.37 14.12
N ALA A 51 -29.44 4.54 13.53
CA ALA A 51 -29.04 3.32 12.85
C ALA A 51 -28.13 3.60 11.64
N TYR A 52 -28.46 4.63 10.84
CA TYR A 52 -27.67 5.02 9.68
C TYR A 52 -26.28 5.52 10.07
N ILE A 53 -26.19 6.41 11.06
CA ILE A 53 -24.91 6.93 11.59
C ILE A 53 -24.05 5.78 12.15
N SER A 54 -24.67 4.85 12.90
CA SER A 54 -23.97 3.68 13.44
C SER A 54 -23.38 2.81 12.33
N LYS A 55 -24.15 2.57 11.25
CA LYS A 55 -23.67 1.78 10.11
C LYS A 55 -22.49 2.46 9.41
N PHE A 56 -22.53 3.79 9.28
CA PHE A 56 -21.43 4.54 8.66
C PHE A 56 -20.16 4.57 9.50
N LYS A 57 -20.28 4.66 10.83
CA LYS A 57 -19.12 4.51 11.74
C LYS A 57 -18.49 3.13 11.62
N SER A 58 -19.30 2.07 11.46
CA SER A 58 -18.77 0.73 11.19
C SER A 58 -18.02 0.69 9.86
N LEU A 59 -18.60 1.30 8.80
CA LEU A 59 -17.97 1.37 7.49
C LEU A 59 -16.65 2.16 7.52
N GLU A 60 -16.59 3.27 8.25
CA GLU A 60 -15.37 4.03 8.48
C GLU A 60 -14.28 3.13 9.10
N SER A 61 -14.64 2.37 10.13
CA SER A 61 -13.70 1.45 10.79
C SER A 61 -13.17 0.39 9.83
N ASP A 62 -14.05 -0.21 9.01
CA ASP A 62 -13.67 -1.20 8.00
C ASP A 62 -12.74 -0.59 6.95
N ILE A 63 -13.01 0.65 6.50
CA ILE A 63 -12.15 1.36 5.54
C ILE A 63 -10.79 1.70 6.16
N GLN A 64 -10.73 2.08 7.44
CA GLN A 64 -9.46 2.30 8.14
C GLN A 64 -8.63 1.02 8.26
N VAL A 65 -9.27 -0.15 8.42
CA VAL A 65 -8.57 -1.44 8.34
C VAL A 65 -8.05 -1.68 6.93
N MET A 66 -8.88 -1.45 5.91
CA MET A 66 -8.48 -1.59 4.50
C MET A 66 -7.30 -0.70 4.14
N ASN A 67 -7.31 0.57 4.54
CA ASN A 67 -6.21 1.49 4.26
C ASN A 67 -4.92 1.05 4.96
N ARG A 68 -4.99 0.51 6.18
CA ARG A 68 -3.82 -0.08 6.85
C ARG A 68 -3.23 -1.24 6.05
N MET A 69 -4.06 -2.14 5.54
CA MET A 69 -3.61 -3.26 4.69
C MET A 69 -2.98 -2.75 3.39
N ILE A 70 -3.55 -1.71 2.77
CA ILE A 70 -2.97 -1.07 1.58
C ILE A 70 -1.56 -0.56 1.91
N GLN A 71 -1.39 0.21 2.99
CA GLN A 71 -0.07 0.74 3.36
C GLN A 71 0.93 -0.37 3.71
N GLU A 72 0.48 -1.46 4.35
CA GLU A 72 1.31 -2.64 4.60
C GLU A 72 1.82 -3.25 3.30
N HIS A 73 0.94 -3.52 2.34
CA HIS A 73 1.34 -4.06 1.03
C HIS A 73 2.25 -3.11 0.24
N VAL A 74 2.07 -1.79 0.37
CA VAL A 74 2.99 -0.81 -0.20
C VAL A 74 4.39 -0.98 0.40
N ASN A 75 4.49 -1.10 1.72
CA ASN A 75 5.77 -1.31 2.39
C ASN A 75 6.41 -2.64 2.01
N ASP A 76 5.61 -3.71 1.88
CA ASP A 76 6.10 -5.03 1.48
C ASP A 76 6.67 -5.02 0.06
N LEU A 77 5.98 -4.36 -0.87
CA LEU A 77 6.45 -4.22 -2.26
C LEU A 77 7.75 -3.43 -2.35
N GLN A 78 7.88 -2.35 -1.56
CA GLN A 78 9.10 -1.55 -1.49
C GLN A 78 10.26 -2.33 -0.87
N GLN A 79 10.01 -3.07 0.22
CA GLN A 79 11.02 -3.94 0.83
C GLN A 79 11.48 -5.02 -0.14
N MET A 80 10.53 -5.66 -0.83
CA MET A 80 10.84 -6.68 -1.83
C MET A 80 11.74 -6.09 -2.93
N ALA A 81 11.36 -4.93 -3.49
CA ALA A 81 12.15 -4.21 -4.49
C ALA A 81 13.60 -3.95 -4.02
N ASN A 82 13.78 -3.49 -2.78
CA ASN A 82 15.10 -3.21 -2.21
C ASN A 82 15.96 -4.47 -2.05
N VAL A 83 15.36 -5.57 -1.57
CA VAL A 83 16.05 -6.86 -1.39
C VAL A 83 16.54 -7.38 -2.74
N TYR A 84 15.70 -7.32 -3.78
CA TYR A 84 16.08 -7.76 -5.12
C TYR A 84 17.18 -6.90 -5.74
N SER A 85 17.08 -5.57 -5.64
CA SER A 85 18.13 -4.67 -6.14
C SER A 85 19.47 -4.94 -5.47
N SER A 86 19.48 -5.18 -4.16
CA SER A 86 20.70 -5.50 -3.40
C SER A 86 21.28 -6.85 -3.80
N ALA A 87 20.43 -7.87 -3.98
CA ALA A 87 20.85 -9.21 -4.38
C ALA A 87 21.44 -9.21 -5.81
N GLU A 88 20.83 -8.46 -6.73
CA GLU A 88 21.32 -8.34 -8.10
C GLU A 88 22.68 -7.62 -8.15
N GLN A 89 22.84 -6.53 -7.38
CA GLN A 89 24.13 -5.85 -7.26
C GLN A 89 25.22 -6.78 -6.71
N ALA A 90 24.92 -7.54 -5.66
CA ALA A 90 25.87 -8.49 -5.08
C ALA A 90 26.26 -9.60 -6.08
N ASN A 91 25.32 -10.08 -6.88
CA ASN A 91 25.61 -11.05 -7.94
C ASN A 91 26.48 -10.44 -9.05
N ALA A 92 26.22 -9.20 -9.45
CA ALA A 92 27.02 -8.49 -10.45
C ALA A 92 28.46 -8.27 -9.96
N ASP A 93 28.64 -7.86 -8.69
CA ASP A 93 29.95 -7.67 -8.07
C ASP A 93 30.72 -9.00 -7.98
N ALA A 94 30.05 -10.08 -7.58
CA ALA A 94 30.63 -11.42 -7.53
C ALA A 94 31.06 -11.90 -8.92
N ALA A 95 30.23 -11.70 -9.95
CA ALA A 95 30.55 -12.06 -11.32
C ALA A 95 31.75 -11.24 -11.88
N ALA A 96 31.81 -9.95 -11.58
CA ALA A 96 32.93 -9.09 -11.95
C ALA A 96 34.24 -9.53 -11.27
N SER A 97 34.17 -9.95 -10.01
CA SER A 97 35.33 -10.48 -9.28
C SER A 97 35.87 -11.78 -9.88
N LEU A 98 34.97 -12.64 -10.39
CA LEU A 98 35.33 -13.92 -11.00
C LEU A 98 36.08 -13.71 -12.32
N SER A 99 35.75 -12.69 -13.12
CA SER A 99 36.43 -12.43 -14.40
C SER A 99 37.87 -11.92 -14.24
N SER A 100 38.21 -11.34 -13.08
CA SER A 100 39.55 -10.82 -12.79
C SER A 100 40.54 -11.89 -12.32
N GLY A 101 40.09 -13.11 -11.99
CA GLY A 101 40.89 -14.12 -11.28
C GLY A 101 41.29 -15.37 -12.06
N ILE A 102 40.96 -15.49 -13.35
CA ILE A 102 41.17 -16.73 -14.13
C ILE A 102 42.39 -16.65 -15.09
N LEU A 103 43.05 -15.49 -15.18
CA LEU A 103 44.27 -15.30 -15.97
C LEU A 103 45.42 -14.80 -15.08
N SER A 104 46.11 -15.73 -14.41
CA SER A 104 47.45 -15.53 -13.84
C SER A 104 48.31 -16.75 -14.09
#